data_AF-A0A524M7C1-F1
#
_entry.id   AF-A0A524M7C1-F1
#
_cell.length_a   1.000
_cell.length_b   1.000
_cell.length_c   1.000
_cell.angle_alpha   90.00
_cell.angle_beta   90.00
_cell.angle_gamma   90.00
#
_symmetry.space_group_name_H-M   'P 1'
#
loop_
_entity.id
_entity.type
_entity.pdbx_description
1 polymer ?
#
loop_
_entity_poly.entity_id
_entity_poly.type
_entity_poly.pdbx_seq_one_letter_code
_entity_poly.pdbx_strand_id
1 'polypeptide(L)'
;MVMASDLLQRYHDITSGPVVSDTCISGECVSKLLETSWVKIMVIRYQVAPNINTIEIEVSLPNCIIEPTCPSTTTEQDEARKFIDDNVNHLNYLLGLQKVGFSLGILSTEG
;
A
#
# COMPACT_ATOMS: atom_id res chain seq x y z
N MET A 1 -12.44 -6.55 8.06
CA MET A 1 -12.17 -7.11 6.72
C MET A 1 -12.96 -6.30 5.72
N VAL A 2 -12.31 -5.72 4.70
CA VAL A 2 -13.00 -4.94 3.64
C VAL A 2 -13.41 -5.92 2.54
N MET A 3 -14.65 -5.85 2.06
CA MET A 3 -15.11 -6.71 0.97
C MET A 3 -14.60 -6.19 -0.38
N ALA A 4 -14.25 -7.12 -1.28
CA ALA A 4 -13.78 -6.76 -2.62
C ALA A 4 -14.84 -5.98 -3.43
N SER A 5 -16.13 -6.30 -3.22
CA SER A 5 -17.26 -5.57 -3.82
C SER A 5 -17.27 -4.09 -3.44
N ASP A 6 -16.96 -3.79 -2.18
CA ASP A 6 -17.01 -2.42 -1.66
C ASP A 6 -15.86 -1.59 -2.23
N LEU A 7 -14.68 -2.22 -2.39
CA LEU A 7 -13.54 -1.58 -3.04
C LEU A 7 -13.82 -1.31 -4.52
N LEU A 8 -14.43 -2.26 -5.22
CA LEU A 8 -14.79 -2.08 -6.62
C LEU A 8 -15.79 -0.93 -6.81
N GLN A 9 -16.82 -0.86 -5.95
CA GLN A 9 -17.79 0.23 -6.00
C GLN A 9 -17.12 1.59 -5.76
N ARG A 10 -16.29 1.70 -4.72
CA ARG A 10 -15.56 2.95 -4.43
C ARG A 10 -14.64 3.36 -5.59
N TYR A 11 -13.99 2.39 -6.22
CA TYR A 11 -13.16 2.64 -7.40
C TYR A 11 -14.00 3.21 -8.56
N HIS A 12 -15.18 2.65 -8.82
CA HIS A 12 -16.10 3.18 -9.82
C HIS A 12 -16.56 4.59 -9.47
N ASP A 13 -16.88 4.87 -8.22
CA ASP A 13 -17.31 6.21 -7.80
C ASP A 13 -16.19 7.24 -8.02
N ILE A 14 -14.94 6.88 -7.69
CA ILE A 14 -13.76 7.74 -7.91
C ILE A 14 -13.51 8.00 -9.41
N THR A 15 -13.65 6.97 -10.25
CA THR A 15 -13.31 7.06 -11.69
C THR A 15 -14.43 7.65 -12.54
N SER A 16 -15.68 7.50 -12.12
CA SER A 16 -16.86 8.08 -12.80
C SER A 16 -17.12 9.54 -12.44
N GLY A 17 -16.62 10.00 -11.29
CA GLY A 17 -16.75 11.39 -10.87
C GLY A 17 -15.97 12.39 -11.76
N PRO A 18 -16.31 13.68 -11.71
CA PRO A 18 -15.54 14.71 -12.41
C PRO A 18 -14.13 14.85 -11.82
N VAL A 19 -13.14 15.12 -12.67
CA VAL A 19 -11.79 15.47 -12.23
C VAL A 19 -11.78 16.96 -11.89
N VAL A 20 -11.79 17.31 -10.59
CA VAL A 20 -11.89 18.70 -10.13
C VAL A 20 -10.50 19.27 -9.84
N SER A 21 -10.16 20.39 -10.50
CA SER A 21 -8.79 20.90 -10.52
C SER A 21 -8.21 21.30 -9.17
N ASP A 22 -9.07 21.70 -8.24
CA ASP A 22 -8.66 22.24 -6.93
C ASP A 22 -8.03 21.18 -6.00
N THR A 23 -8.13 19.91 -6.39
CA THR A 23 -7.59 18.75 -5.65
C THR A 23 -6.35 18.13 -6.30
N CYS A 24 -5.90 18.69 -7.43
CA CYS A 24 -4.85 18.10 -8.24
C CYS A 24 -3.54 18.88 -8.11
N ILE A 25 -2.44 18.16 -7.92
CA ILE A 25 -1.10 18.73 -7.85
C ILE A 25 -0.38 18.35 -9.14
N SER A 26 0.18 19.33 -9.86
CA SER A 26 0.89 19.11 -11.12
C SER A 26 0.10 18.34 -12.19
N GLY A 27 -1.24 18.46 -12.19
CA GLY A 27 -2.14 17.79 -13.14
C GLY A 27 -2.57 16.37 -12.74
N GLU A 28 -2.09 15.88 -11.60
CA GLU A 28 -2.43 14.58 -11.02
C GLU A 28 -3.40 14.76 -9.86
N CYS A 29 -4.50 14.01 -9.90
CA CYS A 29 -5.54 14.04 -8.88
C CYS A 29 -5.54 12.70 -8.15
N VAL A 30 -5.16 12.72 -6.88
CA VAL A 30 -4.97 11.51 -6.08
C VAL A 30 -6.18 11.31 -5.17
N SER A 31 -6.82 10.15 -5.29
CA SER A 31 -7.94 9.74 -4.42
C SER A 31 -7.57 8.48 -3.66
N LYS A 32 -7.83 8.45 -2.34
CA LYS A 32 -7.58 7.26 -1.52
C LYS A 32 -8.73 6.26 -1.66
N LEU A 33 -8.43 5.05 -2.12
CA LEU A 33 -9.39 3.95 -2.23
C LEU A 33 -9.49 3.17 -0.90
N LEU A 34 -8.35 2.95 -0.26
CA LEU A 34 -8.22 2.26 1.01
C LEU A 34 -7.01 2.82 1.77
N GLU A 35 -7.13 2.93 3.08
CA GLU A 35 -6.03 3.26 3.96
C GLU A 35 -6.16 2.43 5.24
N THR A 36 -5.08 1.75 5.58
CA THR A 36 -4.90 1.00 6.82
C THR A 36 -3.54 1.37 7.42
N SER A 37 -3.18 0.79 8.57
CA SER A 37 -1.87 1.03 9.17
C SER A 37 -0.68 0.48 8.36
N TRP A 38 -0.92 -0.39 7.38
CA TRP A 38 0.15 -1.08 6.62
C TRP A 38 -0.03 -1.00 5.10
N VAL A 39 -1.20 -0.59 4.60
CA VAL A 39 -1.47 -0.44 3.17
C VAL A 39 -2.28 0.82 2.92
N LYS A 40 -1.85 1.60 1.93
CA LYS A 40 -2.60 2.70 1.36
C LYS A 40 -2.70 2.50 -0.16
N ILE A 41 -3.93 2.40 -0.65
CA ILE A 41 -4.25 2.24 -2.08
C ILE A 41 -4.80 3.57 -2.59
N MET A 42 -4.17 4.10 -3.63
CA MET A 42 -4.49 5.36 -4.25
C MET A 42 -4.86 5.14 -5.71
N VAL A 43 -5.84 5.91 -6.18
CA VAL A 43 -6.20 6.01 -7.59
C VAL A 43 -5.76 7.40 -8.06
N ILE A 44 -4.90 7.44 -9.07
CA ILE A 44 -4.39 8.67 -9.65
C ILE A 44 -5.07 8.87 -10.99
N ARG A 45 -5.64 10.04 -11.18
CA ARG A 45 -6.30 10.46 -12.43
C ARG A 45 -5.59 11.69 -12.98
N TYR A 46 -5.51 11.77 -14.30
CA TYR A 46 -4.84 12.88 -14.99
C TYR A 46 -5.86 13.86 -15.56
N GLN A 47 -5.71 15.15 -15.28
CA GLN A 47 -6.61 16.19 -15.82
C GLN A 47 -6.60 16.23 -17.35
N VAL A 48 -5.40 16.11 -17.93
CA VAL A 48 -5.19 16.17 -19.39
C VAL A 48 -5.66 14.90 -20.11
N ALA A 49 -5.90 13.81 -19.37
CA ALA A 49 -6.34 12.53 -19.90
C ALA A 49 -7.24 11.80 -18.87
N PRO A 50 -8.48 12.26 -18.64
CA PRO A 50 -9.33 11.81 -17.53
C PRO A 50 -9.79 10.35 -17.64
N ASN A 51 -9.66 9.76 -18.82
CA ASN A 51 -9.93 8.35 -19.09
C ASN A 51 -8.75 7.43 -18.74
N ILE A 52 -7.57 8.00 -18.48
CA ILE A 52 -6.40 7.29 -18.01
C ILE A 52 -6.35 7.44 -16.50
N ASN A 53 -6.22 6.32 -15.80
CA ASN A 53 -5.98 6.28 -14.38
C ASN A 53 -4.91 5.22 -14.08
N THR A 54 -4.23 5.42 -12.96
CA THR A 54 -3.27 4.47 -12.41
C THR A 54 -3.64 4.16 -10.96
N ILE A 55 -3.24 2.99 -10.51
CA ILE A 55 -3.39 2.58 -9.10
C ILE A 55 -1.99 2.52 -8.52
N GLU A 56 -1.80 3.27 -7.44
CA GLU A 56 -0.59 3.21 -6.64
C GLU A 56 -0.88 2.56 -5.29
N ILE A 57 0.01 1.69 -4.84
CA ILE A 57 -0.12 0.99 -3.58
C ILE A 57 1.14 1.26 -2.77
N GLU A 58 0.97 1.96 -1.66
CA GLU A 58 1.99 2.12 -0.64
C GLU A 58 1.80 1.02 0.40
N VAL A 59 2.87 0.28 0.68
CA VAL A 59 2.91 -0.73 1.74
C VAL A 59 3.90 -0.27 2.80
N SER A 60 3.41 -0.09 4.02
CA SER A 60 4.26 0.18 5.18
C SER A 60 4.50 -1.14 5.91
N LEU A 61 5.77 -1.45 6.16
CA LEU A 61 6.10 -2.58 7.02
C LEU A 61 5.55 -2.30 8.43
N PRO A 62 4.96 -3.30 9.09
CA PRO A 62 4.48 -3.13 10.45
C PRO A 62 5.63 -2.69 11.35
N ASN A 63 5.41 -1.65 12.15
CA ASN A 63 6.37 -1.23 13.17
C ASN A 63 6.39 -2.28 14.29
N CYS A 64 7.40 -3.15 14.28
CA CYS A 64 7.70 -4.02 15.42
C CYS A 64 9.08 -3.66 15.95
N ILE A 65 9.11 -3.30 17.22
CA ILE A 65 10.36 -3.15 17.96
C ILE A 65 10.62 -4.53 18.59
N ILE A 66 11.57 -5.28 18.02
CA ILE A 66 12.06 -6.51 18.64
C ILE A 66 13.14 -6.09 19.64
N GLU A 67 12.76 -5.94 20.91
CA GLU A 67 13.73 -5.64 21.97
C GLU A 67 14.56 -6.89 22.30
N PRO A 68 15.90 -6.82 22.28
CA PRO A 68 16.73 -7.96 22.64
C PRO A 68 16.70 -8.15 24.16
N THR A 69 15.79 -9.00 24.65
CA THR A 69 15.75 -9.43 26.05
C THR A 69 16.64 -10.67 26.26
N CYS A 70 17.39 -10.68 27.38
CA CYS A 70 18.18 -11.84 27.80
C CYS A 70 18.08 -12.05 29.33
N PRO A 71 17.62 -13.22 29.80
CA PRO A 71 17.14 -14.34 29.00
C PRO A 71 15.79 -14.01 28.33
N SER A 72 15.63 -14.39 27.06
CA SER A 72 14.33 -14.38 26.40
C SER A 72 13.61 -15.70 26.63
N THR A 73 12.30 -15.62 26.74
CA THR A 73 11.40 -16.77 26.79
C THR A 73 11.25 -17.39 25.39
N THR A 74 10.87 -18.67 25.33
CA THR A 74 10.59 -19.34 24.05
C THR A 74 9.48 -18.64 23.28
N THR A 75 8.45 -18.11 23.97
CA THR A 75 7.36 -17.37 23.35
C THR A 75 7.83 -16.09 22.65
N GLU A 76 8.70 -15.30 23.30
CA GLU A 76 9.28 -14.08 22.68
C GLU A 76 10.12 -14.42 21.43
N GLN A 77 10.85 -15.53 21.47
CA GLN A 77 11.64 -15.99 20.32
C GLN A 77 10.75 -16.43 19.15
N ASP A 78 9.67 -17.17 19.44
CA ASP A 78 8.72 -17.65 18.44
C ASP A 78 7.95 -16.48 17.80
N GLU A 79 7.54 -15.49 18.60
CA GLU A 79 6.89 -14.27 18.11
C GLU A 79 7.80 -13.44 17.21
N ALA A 80 9.06 -13.23 17.62
CA ALA A 80 10.06 -12.54 16.81
C ALA A 80 10.34 -13.27 15.50
N ARG A 81 10.49 -14.61 15.54
CA ARG A 81 10.66 -15.44 14.35
C ARG A 81 9.47 -15.30 13.41
N LYS A 82 8.25 -15.45 13.93
CA LYS A 82 7.03 -15.32 13.16
C LYS A 82 6.93 -13.96 12.48
N PHE A 83 7.23 -12.88 13.21
CA PHE A 83 7.25 -11.54 12.64
C PHE A 83 8.22 -11.42 11.46
N ILE A 84 9.45 -11.95 11.59
CA ILE A 84 10.44 -11.95 10.50
C ILE A 84 9.93 -12.74 9.30
N ASP A 85 9.42 -13.95 9.52
CA ASP A 85 8.93 -14.83 8.45
C ASP A 85 7.74 -14.20 7.71
N ASP A 86 6.83 -13.57 8.44
CA ASP A 86 5.71 -12.83 7.86
C ASP A 86 6.24 -11.68 6.97
N ASN A 87 7.19 -10.86 7.43
CA ASN A 87 7.75 -9.78 6.61
C ASN A 87 8.45 -10.30 5.34
N VAL A 88 9.20 -11.40 5.43
CA VAL A 88 9.82 -12.04 4.26
C VAL A 88 8.76 -12.48 3.25
N ASN A 89 7.66 -13.08 3.72
CA ASN A 89 6.55 -13.47 2.85
C ASN A 89 5.92 -12.27 2.14
N HIS A 90 5.76 -11.13 2.83
CA HIS A 90 5.24 -9.91 2.22
C HIS A 90 6.19 -9.35 1.15
N LEU A 91 7.50 -9.31 1.41
CA LEU A 91 8.49 -8.87 0.41
C LEU A 91 8.50 -9.78 -0.82
N ASN A 92 8.40 -11.09 -0.62
CA ASN A 92 8.30 -12.05 -1.72
C ASN A 92 7.03 -11.86 -2.56
N TYR A 93 5.90 -11.51 -1.92
CA TYR A 93 4.68 -11.16 -2.63
C TYR A 93 4.87 -9.92 -3.52
N LEU A 94 5.48 -8.85 -2.99
CA LEU A 94 5.78 -7.65 -3.76
C LEU A 94 6.68 -7.98 -4.97
N LEU A 95 7.75 -8.74 -4.77
CA LEU A 95 8.61 -9.21 -5.87
C LEU A 95 7.83 -10.03 -6.92
N GLY A 96 6.81 -10.79 -6.47
CA GLY A 96 5.88 -11.49 -7.36
C GLY A 96 5.09 -10.52 -8.25
N LEU A 97 4.59 -9.41 -7.69
CA LEU A 97 3.92 -8.36 -8.46
C LEU A 97 4.86 -7.75 -9.51
N GLN A 98 6.11 -7.48 -9.15
CA GLN A 98 7.07 -6.95 -10.10
C GLN A 98 7.27 -7.88 -11.31
N LYS A 99 7.36 -9.19 -11.05
CA LYS A 99 7.54 -10.20 -12.10
C LYS A 99 6.38 -10.26 -13.09
N VAL A 100 5.16 -9.89 -12.69
CA VAL A 100 3.99 -9.86 -13.58
C VAL A 100 3.73 -8.49 -14.21
N GLY A 101 4.66 -7.55 -14.04
CA GLY A 101 4.67 -6.27 -14.76
C GLY A 101 4.32 -5.03 -13.93
N PHE A 102 4.08 -5.16 -12.62
CA PHE A 102 3.88 -3.99 -11.75
C PHE A 102 5.21 -3.25 -11.53
N SER A 103 5.15 -1.93 -11.47
CA SER A 103 6.29 -1.10 -11.05
C SER A 103 6.33 -1.02 -9.52
N LEU A 104 7.52 -1.18 -8.94
CA LEU A 104 7.76 -1.04 -7.51
C LEU A 104 8.77 0.08 -7.26
N GLY A 105 8.48 0.93 -6.28
CA GLY A 105 9.40 1.91 -5.72
C GLY A 105 9.50 1.73 -4.21
N ILE A 106 10.64 2.10 -3.63
CA ILE A 106 10.82 2.18 -2.17
C ILE A 106 10.89 3.64 -1.81
N LEU A 107 10.01 4.07 -0.90
CA LEU A 107 10.03 5.40 -0.31
C LEU A 107 10.52 5.25 1.13
N SER A 108 11.65 5.89 1.44
CA SER A 108 12.14 6.04 2.81
C SER A 108 11.86 7.46 3.26
N THR A 109 11.49 7.64 4.53
CA THR A 109 11.45 8.97 5.15
C THR A 109 12.85 9.60 5.28
N GLU A 110 13.91 8.84 5.02
CA GLU A 110 15.31 9.29 5.12
C GLU A 110 15.94 9.72 3.79
N GLY A 111 15.23 9.63 2.66
CA GLY A 111 15.71 10.08 1.34
C GLY A 111 16.46 9.02 0.55
#